data_AF-A0A969RT84-F1
#
_entry.id   AF-A0A969RT84-F1
#
_cell.length_a   1.000
_cell.length_b   1.000
_cell.length_c   1.000
_cell.angle_alpha   90.00
_cell.angle_beta   90.00
_cell.angle_gamma   90.00
#
_symmetry.space_group_name_H-M   'P 1'
#
loop_
_entity.id
_entity.type
_entity.pdbx_description
1 polymer ?
#
loop_
_entity_poly.entity_id
_entity_poly.type
_entity_poly.pdbx_seq_one_letter_code
_entity_poly.pdbx_strand_id
1 'polypeptide(L)'
;MTDPSGDTATFFNPSVASGGQLDVDANAGCGNPTQIPIENVFWPPTQAPQGDYTVSVNLFARCQGSGPVSFTITLLVQGNTQTLTGTVDEQNPIATFPFSLPQQQ
;
A
#
# COMPACT_ATOMS: atom_id res chain seq x y z
N MET A 1 2.31 -1.95 -3.03
CA MET A 1 1.38 -1.67 -4.16
C MET A 1 1.88 -2.40 -5.39
N THR A 2 1.00 -3.02 -6.16
CA THR A 2 1.34 -3.69 -7.43
C THR A 2 0.99 -2.79 -8.60
N ASP A 3 1.91 -2.67 -9.55
CA ASP A 3 1.80 -1.82 -10.74
C ASP A 3 1.23 -2.57 -11.97
N PRO A 4 0.95 -1.87 -13.09
CA PRO A 4 0.38 -2.48 -14.29
C PRO A 4 1.26 -3.55 -14.96
N SER A 5 2.58 -3.52 -14.72
CA SER A 5 3.50 -4.57 -15.18
C SER A 5 3.54 -5.79 -14.24
N GLY A 6 2.88 -5.71 -13.09
CA GLY A 6 2.88 -6.76 -12.06
C GLY A 6 3.99 -6.63 -11.03
N ASP A 7 4.83 -5.61 -11.12
CA ASP A 7 5.88 -5.37 -10.12
C ASP A 7 5.26 -4.81 -8.84
N THR A 8 5.73 -5.28 -7.69
CA THR A 8 5.18 -4.87 -6.40
C THR A 8 6.22 -4.15 -5.54
N ALA A 9 5.91 -2.91 -5.20
CA ALA A 9 6.65 -2.16 -4.18
C ALA A 9 6.25 -2.67 -2.79
N THR A 10 7.23 -3.21 -2.07
CA THR A 10 7.10 -3.83 -0.72
C THR A 10 8.33 -3.51 0.12
N PHE A 11 8.31 -3.87 1.41
CA PHE A 11 9.49 -3.75 2.28
C PHE A 11 10.79 -4.33 1.68
N PHE A 12 10.70 -5.52 1.07
CA PHE A 12 11.87 -6.21 0.48
C PHE A 12 12.26 -5.67 -0.90
N ASN A 13 11.34 -4.95 -1.55
CA ASN A 13 11.53 -4.34 -2.86
C ASN A 13 10.92 -2.94 -2.86
N PRO A 14 11.54 -1.96 -2.19
CA PRO A 14 10.94 -0.66 -1.93
C PRO A 14 10.88 0.23 -3.18
N SER A 15 11.48 -0.19 -4.29
CA SER A 15 11.42 0.55 -5.56
C SER A 15 11.23 -0.41 -6.72
N VAL A 16 10.27 -0.11 -7.60
CA VAL A 16 9.98 -0.92 -8.80
C VAL A 16 10.42 -0.21 -10.07
N ALA A 17 10.58 -0.95 -11.17
CA ALA A 17 11.10 -0.42 -12.43
C ALA A 17 10.22 0.69 -13.04
N SER A 18 8.92 0.67 -12.76
CA SER A 18 7.97 1.73 -13.16
C SER A 18 8.13 3.04 -12.38
N GLY A 19 9.04 3.11 -11.40
CA GLY A 19 9.31 4.30 -10.59
C GLY A 19 8.50 4.38 -9.30
N GLY A 20 7.69 3.37 -8.97
CA GLY A 20 6.96 3.30 -7.70
C GLY A 20 7.90 3.09 -6.53
N GLN A 21 7.64 3.77 -5.42
CA GLN A 21 8.49 3.82 -4.23
C GLN A 21 7.67 3.63 -2.95
N LEU A 22 8.17 2.80 -2.04
CA LEU A 22 7.79 2.75 -0.64
C LEU A 22 8.72 3.67 0.15
N ASP A 23 8.19 4.69 0.84
CA ASP A 23 9.02 5.66 1.59
C ASP A 23 9.39 5.20 3.00
N VAL A 24 8.40 4.74 3.77
CA VAL A 24 8.49 4.37 5.17
C VAL A 24 7.68 3.11 5.38
N ASP A 25 8.31 2.08 5.93
CA ASP A 25 7.60 0.93 6.50
C ASP A 25 7.50 1.13 8.02
N ALA A 26 6.30 1.50 8.47
CA ALA A 26 6.03 1.68 9.88
C ALA A 26 5.69 0.34 10.53
N ASN A 27 6.32 0.05 11.67
CA ASN A 27 6.18 -1.19 12.45
C ASN A 27 6.83 -2.44 11.81
N ALA A 28 7.61 -2.30 10.74
CA ALA A 28 8.44 -3.36 10.17
C ALA A 28 9.23 -4.12 11.24
N GLY A 29 9.13 -5.45 11.23
CA GLY A 29 9.91 -6.35 12.08
C GLY A 29 9.69 -6.16 13.60
N CYS A 30 8.68 -5.41 14.03
CA CYS A 30 8.35 -5.20 15.44
C CYS A 30 9.46 -4.57 16.30
N GLY A 31 10.44 -3.89 15.68
CA GLY A 31 11.57 -3.31 16.41
C GLY A 31 11.18 -2.13 17.29
N ASN A 32 10.45 -1.16 16.74
CA ASN A 32 9.97 0.04 17.45
C ASN A 32 8.53 0.36 17.02
N PRO A 33 7.53 -0.40 17.52
CA PRO A 33 6.15 -0.23 17.06
C PRO A 33 5.55 1.09 17.56
N THR A 34 4.83 1.77 16.68
CA THR A 34 4.00 2.96 16.95
C THR A 34 2.51 2.62 16.82
N GLN A 35 1.68 3.30 17.60
CA GLN A 35 0.21 3.22 17.53
C GLN A 35 -0.37 4.08 16.41
N ILE A 36 0.45 4.92 15.75
CA ILE A 36 0.04 5.78 14.64
C ILE A 36 0.99 5.49 13.45
N PRO A 37 0.96 4.27 12.88
CA PRO A 37 1.80 3.94 11.74
C PRO A 37 1.34 4.71 10.50
N ILE A 38 2.30 5.26 9.76
CA ILE A 38 2.07 5.90 8.46
C ILE A 38 3.09 5.29 7.50
N GLU A 39 2.60 4.75 6.39
CA GLU A 39 3.36 4.14 5.31
C GLU A 39 2.75 4.62 3.99
N ASN A 40 3.59 5.06 3.03
CA ASN A 40 3.14 5.48 1.72
C ASN A 40 3.83 4.71 0.61
N VAL A 41 3.07 4.40 -0.44
CA VAL A 41 3.62 4.00 -1.73
C VAL A 41 3.18 5.02 -2.77
N PHE A 42 4.13 5.56 -3.53
CA PHE A 42 3.88 6.62 -4.48
C PHE A 42 4.74 6.47 -5.73
N TRP A 43 4.29 7.08 -6.82
CA TRP A 43 5.10 7.34 -8.00
C TRP A 43 5.41 8.84 -8.02
N PRO A 44 6.60 9.25 -8.48
CA PRO A 44 6.88 10.66 -8.71
C PRO A 44 5.83 11.29 -9.64
N PRO A 45 5.60 12.62 -9.54
CA PRO A 45 4.65 13.31 -10.39
C PRO A 45 4.87 12.96 -11.87
N THR A 46 3.76 12.66 -12.55
CA THR A 46 3.72 12.29 -13.98
C THR A 46 4.51 11.03 -14.39
N GLN A 47 5.03 10.25 -13.44
CA GLN A 47 5.82 9.04 -13.74
C GLN A 47 5.05 7.73 -13.53
N ALA A 48 3.86 7.77 -12.92
CA ALA A 48 3.00 6.60 -12.79
C ALA A 48 2.52 6.09 -14.17
N PRO A 49 2.82 4.83 -14.56
CA PRO A 49 2.28 4.27 -15.79
C PRO A 49 0.75 4.19 -15.78
N GLN A 50 0.12 4.33 -16.93
CA GLN A 50 -1.32 4.08 -17.04
C GLN A 50 -1.61 2.58 -16.90
N GLY A 51 -2.80 2.27 -16.41
CA GLY A 51 -3.28 0.88 -16.30
C GLY A 51 -3.80 0.54 -14.91
N ASP A 52 -3.86 -0.76 -14.64
CA ASP A 52 -4.45 -1.29 -13.43
C ASP A 52 -3.41 -1.48 -12.34
N TYR A 53 -3.76 -1.04 -11.15
CA TYR A 53 -2.96 -1.13 -9.94
C TYR A 53 -3.74 -1.89 -8.88
N THR A 54 -3.02 -2.43 -7.90
CA THR A 54 -3.63 -3.01 -6.71
C THR A 54 -2.95 -2.49 -5.46
N VAL A 55 -3.72 -1.89 -4.56
CA VAL A 55 -3.29 -1.67 -3.18
C VAL A 55 -3.49 -2.97 -2.41
N SER A 56 -2.48 -3.40 -1.67
CA SER A 56 -2.59 -4.55 -0.76
C SER A 56 -2.11 -4.13 0.61
N VAL A 57 -2.95 -4.34 1.62
CA VAL A 57 -2.56 -4.21 3.03
C VAL A 57 -2.36 -5.63 3.55
N ASN A 58 -1.15 -5.92 4.03
CA ASN A 58 -0.74 -7.25 4.46
C ASN A 58 -0.31 -7.23 5.92
N LEU A 59 -1.04 -7.94 6.78
CA LEU A 59 -0.60 -8.27 8.13
C LEU A 59 0.45 -9.38 8.05
N PHE A 60 1.67 -9.01 7.68
CA PHE A 60 2.78 -9.97 7.49
C PHE A 60 3.22 -10.62 8.80
N ALA A 61 3.34 -9.83 9.86
CA ALA A 61 3.65 -10.29 11.20
C ALA A 61 2.93 -9.43 12.22
N ARG A 62 2.46 -10.05 13.31
CA ARG A 62 1.86 -9.35 14.44
C ARG A 62 2.85 -9.22 15.57
N CYS A 63 3.08 -7.99 16.00
CA CYS A 63 4.01 -7.71 17.10
C CYS A 63 3.47 -8.13 18.46
N GLN A 64 2.20 -7.82 18.74
CA GLN A 64 1.50 -8.13 20.00
C GLN A 64 -0.01 -8.24 19.76
N GLY A 65 -0.70 -8.97 20.64
CA GLY A 65 -2.16 -9.12 20.62
C GLY A 65 -2.66 -10.13 19.57
N SER A 66 -3.97 -10.09 19.31
CA SER A 66 -4.66 -10.96 18.34
C SER A 66 -5.94 -10.30 17.84
N GLY A 67 -6.43 -10.70 16.66
CA GLY A 67 -7.72 -10.27 16.14
C GLY A 67 -7.67 -9.04 15.23
N PRO A 68 -8.83 -8.49 14.84
CA PRO A 68 -8.95 -7.44 13.82
C PRO A 68 -8.00 -6.24 13.99
N VAL A 69 -7.27 -5.89 12.93
CA VAL A 69 -6.53 -4.63 12.79
C VAL A 69 -7.18 -3.81 11.70
N SER A 70 -7.86 -2.74 12.10
CA SER A 70 -8.46 -1.80 11.16
C SER A 70 -7.41 -0.85 10.60
N PHE A 71 -7.57 -0.47 9.34
CA PHE A 71 -6.72 0.48 8.65
C PHE A 71 -7.54 1.42 7.78
N THR A 72 -6.92 2.52 7.36
CA THR A 72 -7.48 3.48 6.41
C THR A 72 -6.43 3.75 5.33
N ILE A 73 -6.87 3.79 4.08
CA ILE A 73 -6.05 4.12 2.91
C ILE A 73 -6.57 5.44 2.36
N THR A 74 -5.68 6.42 2.20
CA THR A 74 -5.93 7.61 1.41
C THR A 74 -5.31 7.43 0.04
N LEU A 75 -6.13 7.15 -0.98
CA LEU A 75 -5.69 6.90 -2.34
C LEU A 75 -5.83 8.20 -3.15
N LEU A 76 -4.73 8.71 -3.70
CA LEU A 76 -4.71 9.89 -4.56
C LEU A 76 -4.37 9.49 -6.00
N VAL A 77 -5.31 9.71 -6.93
CA VAL A 77 -5.14 9.41 -8.37
C VAL A 77 -5.53 10.65 -9.17
N GLN A 78 -4.56 11.24 -9.87
CA GLN A 78 -4.76 12.44 -10.72
C GLN A 78 -5.51 13.58 -10.01
N GLY A 79 -5.17 13.86 -8.75
CA GLY A 79 -5.81 14.92 -7.96
C GLY A 79 -7.11 14.50 -7.28
N ASN A 80 -7.64 13.31 -7.58
CA ASN A 80 -8.83 12.78 -6.92
C ASN A 80 -8.43 11.93 -5.73
N THR A 81 -8.87 12.33 -4.54
CA THR A 81 -8.64 11.59 -3.30
C THR A 81 -9.83 10.71 -2.98
N GLN A 82 -9.56 9.45 -2.66
CA GLN A 82 -10.53 8.48 -2.14
C GLN A 82 -10.05 7.96 -0.79
N THR A 83 -10.98 7.73 0.13
CA THR A 83 -10.70 7.06 1.41
C THR A 83 -11.29 5.66 1.37
N LEU A 84 -10.43 4.66 1.55
CA LEU A 84 -10.83 3.26 1.67
C LEU A 84 -10.54 2.82 3.11
N THR A 85 -11.35 1.91 3.61
CA THR A 85 -11.16 1.34 4.95
C THR A 85 -11.22 -0.18 4.85
N GLY A 86 -10.60 -0.84 5.81
CA GLY A 86 -10.63 -2.29 5.87
C GLY A 86 -10.07 -2.81 7.18
N THR A 87 -10.04 -4.12 7.27
CA THR A 87 -9.53 -4.86 8.42
C THR A 87 -8.75 -6.07 7.92
N VAL A 88 -7.65 -6.39 8.58
CA VAL A 88 -6.89 -7.64 8.42
C VAL A 88 -6.75 -8.34 9.77
N ASP A 89 -6.64 -9.66 9.76
CA ASP A 89 -6.37 -10.48 10.94
C ASP A 89 -5.60 -11.75 10.55
N GLU A 90 -5.33 -12.64 11.50
CA GLU A 90 -4.58 -13.86 11.26
C GLU A 90 -5.29 -14.86 10.33
N GLN A 91 -6.62 -14.75 10.18
CA GLN A 91 -7.40 -15.60 9.27
C GLN A 91 -7.48 -14.98 7.87
N ASN A 92 -7.51 -13.65 7.78
CA ASN A 92 -7.58 -12.87 6.55
C ASN A 92 -6.46 -11.82 6.56
N PRO A 93 -5.20 -12.24 6.33
CA PRO A 93 -4.04 -11.38 6.54
C PRO A 93 -3.87 -10.33 5.43
N ILE A 94 -4.58 -10.47 4.30
CA ILE A 94 -4.42 -9.60 3.14
C ILE A 94 -5.77 -9.03 2.72
N ALA A 95 -5.83 -7.72 2.57
CA ALA A 95 -6.93 -7.00 1.93
C ALA A 95 -6.43 -6.31 0.66
N THR A 96 -7.14 -6.49 -0.46
CA THR A 96 -6.76 -5.96 -1.77
C THR A 96 -7.80 -4.98 -2.32
N PHE A 97 -7.33 -3.87 -2.87
CA PHE A 97 -8.17 -2.82 -3.46
C PHE A 97 -7.64 -2.50 -4.87
N PRO A 98 -8.28 -3.03 -5.93
CA PRO A 98 -7.91 -2.69 -7.30
C PRO A 98 -8.37 -1.26 -7.64
N PHE A 99 -7.58 -0.56 -8.45
CA PHE A 99 -7.94 0.72 -9.04
C PHE A 99 -7.20 0.90 -10.36
N SER A 100 -7.62 1.87 -11.18
CA SER A 100 -6.96 2.15 -12.47
C SER A 100 -6.50 3.60 -12.52
N LEU A 101 -5.32 3.83 -13.12
CA LEU A 101 -4.89 5.15 -13.56
C LEU A 101 -5.29 5.35 -15.02
N PRO A 102 -6.31 6.17 -15.31
CA PRO A 102 -6.79 6.38 -16.67
C PRO A 102 -5.81 7.22 -17.49
N GLN A 103 -5.98 7.18 -18.82
CA GLN A 103 -5.31 8.11 -19.72
C GLN A 103 -5.66 9.56 -19.37
N GLN A 104 -4.64 10.42 -19.32
CA GLN A 104 -4.86 11.87 -19.32
C GLN A 104 -5.42 12.25 -20.71
N GLN A 105 -6.57 12.91 -20.74
CA GLN A 105 -7.17 13.46 -21.96
C GLN A 105 -6.38 14.65 -22.49
#